data_AF-A0A937IEA6-F1
#
_entry.id   AF-A0A937IEA6-F1
#
_cell.length_a   1.000
_cell.length_b   1.000
_cell.length_c   1.000
_cell.angle_alpha   90.00
_cell.angle_beta   90.00
_cell.angle_gamma   90.00
#
_symmetry.space_group_name_H-M   'P 1'
#
loop_
_entity.id
_entity.type
_entity.pdbx_description
1 polymer ?
#
loop_
_entity_poly.entity_id
_entity_poly.type
_entity_poly.pdbx_seq_one_letter_code
_entity_poly.pdbx_strand_id
1 'polypeptide(L)'
;YQRANEASAYAVLVGSVAASLALKVLMPDMPFVLRIWLVFLANIVLGVVVAKLTREPEAGQPVLLSDIHFGTTQGFNVSAIAIGLILVLIYAAFW
;
A
#
# COMPACT_ATOMS: atom_id res chain seq x y z
N TYR A 1 5.61 -8.62 -2.00
CA TYR A 1 6.22 -9.28 -0.83
C TYR A 1 5.99 -10.78 -0.98
N GLN A 2 7.02 -11.55 -1.35
CA GLN A 2 6.86 -12.96 -1.75
C GLN A 2 6.39 -13.88 -0.62
N ARG A 3 6.57 -13.49 0.64
CA ARG A 3 6.12 -14.25 1.81
C ARG A 3 4.66 -14.02 2.18
N ALA A 4 3.93 -13.13 1.50
CA ALA A 4 2.50 -12.95 1.75
C ALA A 4 1.74 -14.25 1.45
N ASN A 5 0.92 -14.70 2.40
CA ASN A 5 0.08 -15.89 2.29
C ASN A 5 -1.38 -15.58 2.65
N GLU A 6 -2.27 -16.55 2.45
CA GLU A 6 -3.70 -16.44 2.73
C GLU A 6 -3.99 -15.97 4.15
N ALA A 7 -3.31 -16.53 5.15
CA ALA A 7 -3.51 -16.16 6.56
C ALA A 7 -3.21 -14.67 6.81
N SER A 8 -2.13 -14.15 6.21
CA SER A 8 -1.80 -12.72 6.29
C SER A 8 -2.83 -11.84 5.57
N ALA A 9 -3.36 -12.31 4.43
CA ALA A 9 -4.39 -11.58 3.69
C ALA A 9 -5.70 -11.49 4.47
N TYR A 10 -6.16 -12.60 5.08
CA TYR A 10 -7.34 -12.60 5.94
C TYR A 10 -7.13 -11.76 7.20
N ALA A 11 -5.94 -11.82 7.81
CA ALA A 11 -5.62 -10.98 8.96
C ALA A 11 -5.70 -9.48 8.63
N VAL A 12 -5.19 -9.07 7.46
CA VAL A 12 -5.29 -7.69 6.99
C VAL A 12 -6.73 -7.32 6.61
N LEU A 13 -7.48 -8.23 5.99
CA LEU A 13 -8.89 -8.00 5.66
C LEU A 13 -9.70 -7.65 6.92
N VAL A 14 -9.63 -8.52 7.94
CA VAL A 14 -10.35 -8.31 9.21
C VAL A 14 -9.75 -7.15 10.00
N GLY A 15 -8.42 -7.07 10.05
CA GLY A 15 -7.66 -6.03 10.73
C GLY A 15 -7.97 -4.63 10.19
N SER A 16 -8.17 -4.48 8.89
CA SER A 16 -8.52 -3.19 8.27
C SER A 16 -9.87 -2.65 8.73
N VAL A 17 -10.90 -3.51 8.77
CA VAL A 17 -12.24 -3.12 9.23
C VAL A 17 -12.22 -2.81 10.72
N ALA A 18 -11.59 -3.67 11.52
CA ALA A 18 -11.47 -3.48 12.97
C ALA A 18 -10.71 -2.19 13.32
N ALA A 19 -9.54 -1.97 12.70
CA ALA A 19 -8.73 -0.77 12.93
C ALA A 19 -9.44 0.51 12.46
N SER A 20 -10.14 0.46 11.32
CA SER A 20 -10.91 1.59 10.80
C SER A 20 -12.03 2.00 11.75
N LEU A 21 -12.80 1.03 12.26
CA LEU A 21 -13.85 1.28 13.24
C LEU A 21 -13.28 1.76 14.58
N ALA A 22 -12.20 1.13 15.05
CA ALA A 22 -11.53 1.53 16.29
C ALA A 22 -11.04 2.99 16.21
N LEU A 23 -10.36 3.39 15.13
CA LEU A 23 -9.89 4.77 14.95
C LEU A 23 -11.05 5.76 14.75
N LYS A 24 -12.16 5.34 14.14
CA LYS A 24 -13.35 6.19 14.02
C LYS A 24 -13.94 6.54 15.39
N VAL A 25 -13.99 5.56 16.32
CA VAL A 25 -14.57 5.74 17.65
C VAL A 25 -13.58 6.39 18.62
N LEU A 26 -12.32 5.95 18.60
CA LEU A 26 -11.30 6.41 19.55
C LEU A 26 -10.72 7.78 19.17
N MET A 27 -10.69 8.11 17.87
CA MET A 27 -10.14 9.36 17.34
C MET A 27 -11.16 10.05 16.41
N PRO A 28 -12.33 10.47 16.92
CA PRO A 28 -13.41 11.01 16.10
C PRO A 28 -13.00 12.31 15.40
N ASP A 29 -12.24 13.17 16.09
CA ASP A 29 -11.82 14.50 15.62
C ASP A 29 -10.69 14.48 14.60
N MET A 30 -10.04 13.33 14.39
CA MET A 30 -8.95 13.22 13.41
C MET A 30 -9.50 13.33 11.97
N PRO A 31 -8.86 14.10 11.08
CA PRO A 31 -9.21 14.12 9.67
C PRO A 31 -9.29 12.71 9.05
N PHE A 32 -10.29 12.47 8.21
CA PHE A 32 -10.51 11.15 7.59
C PHE A 32 -9.27 10.63 6.83
N VAL A 33 -8.60 11.52 6.08
CA VAL A 33 -7.40 11.16 5.30
C VAL A 33 -6.28 10.64 6.21
N LEU A 34 -6.04 11.28 7.36
CA LEU A 34 -5.01 10.83 8.30
C LEU A 34 -5.34 9.47 8.92
N ARG A 35 -6.61 9.22 9.23
CA ARG A 35 -7.07 7.91 9.71
C ARG A 35 -6.81 6.79 8.70
N ILE A 36 -7.08 7.03 7.41
CA ILE A 36 -6.81 6.05 6.35
C ILE A 36 -5.32 5.69 6.32
N TRP A 37 -4.42 6.68 6.39
CA TRP A 37 -2.98 6.44 6.42
C TRP A 37 -2.56 5.56 7.60
N LEU A 38 -3.11 5.80 8.79
CA LEU A 38 -2.83 4.98 9.97
C LEU A 38 -3.32 3.54 9.78
N VAL A 39 -4.55 3.34 9.29
CA VAL A 39 -5.07 1.99 9.00
C VAL A 39 -4.20 1.28 7.97
N PHE A 40 -3.81 1.96 6.90
CA PHE A 40 -2.98 1.40 5.84
C PHE A 40 -1.62 0.93 6.37
N LEU A 41 -0.90 1.80 7.10
CA LEU A 41 0.41 1.47 7.66
C LEU A 41 0.31 0.35 8.70
N ALA A 42 -0.70 0.38 9.58
CA ALA A 42 -0.95 -0.69 10.55
C ALA A 42 -1.18 -2.04 9.87
N ASN A 43 -1.92 -2.07 8.76
CA ASN A 43 -2.17 -3.29 8.01
C ASN A 43 -0.95 -3.80 7.24
N ILE A 44 -0.07 -2.91 6.75
CA ILE A 44 1.23 -3.34 6.19
C ILE A 44 2.01 -4.10 7.27
N VAL A 45 2.15 -3.51 8.46
CA VAL A 45 2.88 -4.14 9.56
C VAL A 45 2.23 -5.46 9.96
N LEU A 46 0.91 -5.47 10.17
CA LEU A 46 0.15 -6.67 10.50
C LEU A 46 0.34 -7.78 9.46
N GLY A 47 0.19 -7.46 8.18
CA GLY A 47 0.35 -8.41 7.08
C GLY A 47 1.75 -8.99 7.04
N VAL A 48 2.79 -8.17 7.19
CA VAL A 48 4.18 -8.64 7.24
C VAL A 48 4.44 -9.53 8.46
N VAL A 49 3.96 -9.14 9.64
CA VAL A 49 4.14 -9.91 10.88
C VAL A 49 3.44 -11.26 10.77
N VAL A 50 2.16 -11.29 10.39
CA VAL A 50 1.39 -12.52 10.26
C VAL A 50 2.03 -13.44 9.22
N ALA A 51 2.41 -12.92 8.05
CA ALA A 51 3.07 -13.69 7.01
C ALA A 51 4.41 -14.32 7.46
N LYS A 52 5.13 -13.69 8.40
CA LYS A 52 6.37 -14.26 8.96
C LYS A 52 6.11 -15.33 10.03
N LEU A 53 4.99 -15.23 10.73
CA LEU A 53 4.62 -16.16 11.81
C LEU A 53 3.85 -17.38 11.29
N THR A 54 3.23 -17.27 10.11
CA THR A 54 2.48 -18.35 9.48
C THR A 54 3.32 -19.08 8.43
N ARG A 55 2.81 -20.21 7.94
CA ARG A 55 3.48 -21.08 6.98
C ARG A 55 3.83 -20.32 5.69
N GLU A 56 5.00 -20.60 5.14
CA GLU A 56 5.41 -20.01 3.86
C GLU A 56 4.42 -20.37 2.73
N PRO A 57 4.18 -19.46 1.77
CA PRO A 57 3.31 -19.74 0.62
C PRO A 57 3.80 -20.94 -0.19
N GLU A 58 2.87 -21.70 -0.75
CA GLU A 58 3.19 -22.82 -1.63
C GLU A 58 3.77 -22.34 -2.97
N ALA A 59 4.52 -23.23 -3.64
CA ALA A 59 5.07 -22.94 -4.95
C ALA A 59 3.95 -22.57 -5.95
N GLY A 60 4.04 -21.37 -6.53
CA GLY A 60 3.04 -20.83 -7.45
C GLY A 60 2.02 -19.87 -6.83
N GLN A 61 1.95 -19.73 -5.49
CA GLN A 61 1.13 -18.70 -4.85
C GLN A 61 1.72 -17.28 -4.93
N PRO A 62 3.04 -17.07 -4.77
CA PRO A 62 3.63 -15.75 -4.92
C PRO A 62 3.66 -15.30 -6.38
N VAL A 63 3.36 -14.02 -6.64
CA VAL A 63 3.57 -13.40 -7.95
C VAL A 63 5.06 -13.29 -8.23
N LEU A 64 5.53 -13.97 -9.29
CA LEU A 64 6.90 -13.89 -9.79
C LEU A 64 7.04 -12.64 -10.66
N LEU A 65 7.72 -11.64 -10.13
CA LEU A 65 7.98 -10.38 -10.86
C LEU A 65 9.19 -10.48 -11.80
N SER A 66 9.99 -11.56 -11.71
CA SER A 66 11.17 -11.78 -12.55
C SER A 66 10.84 -11.80 -14.03
N ASP A 67 9.62 -12.22 -14.37
CA ASP A 67 9.20 -12.45 -15.74
C ASP A 67 8.37 -11.25 -16.27
N ILE A 68 8.22 -10.20 -15.47
CA ILE A 68 7.45 -9.01 -15.81
C ILE A 68 8.40 -7.85 -16.09
N HIS A 69 8.39 -7.38 -17.35
CA HIS A 69 9.15 -6.20 -17.75
C HIS A 69 8.34 -4.93 -17.47
N PHE A 70 8.80 -4.11 -16.51
CA PHE A 70 8.24 -2.79 -16.21
C PHE A 70 8.82 -1.67 -17.09
N GLY A 71 9.54 -2.02 -18.16
CA GLY A 71 10.10 -1.06 -19.10
C GLY A 71 9.01 -0.32 -19.88
N THR A 72 9.10 0.99 -19.90
CA THR A 72 8.18 1.90 -20.59
C THR A 72 8.87 2.54 -21.80
N THR A 73 8.09 3.05 -22.75
CA THR A 73 8.63 3.74 -23.92
C THR A 73 9.25 5.09 -23.54
N GLN A 74 10.20 5.57 -24.35
CA GLN A 74 10.82 6.89 -24.14
C GLN A 74 9.78 8.02 -24.09
N GLY A 75 8.77 7.98 -24.97
CA GLY A 75 7.69 8.97 -24.99
C GLY A 75 6.87 8.98 -23.70
N PHE A 76 6.61 7.81 -23.10
CA PHE A 76 5.95 7.71 -21.79
C PHE A 76 6.81 8.35 -20.70
N ASN A 77 8.11 8.05 -20.67
CA ASN A 77 9.02 8.57 -19.64
C ASN A 77 9.16 10.09 -19.70
N VAL A 78 9.32 10.65 -20.90
CA VAL A 78 9.37 12.11 -21.08
C VAL A 78 8.06 12.76 -20.62
N SER A 79 6.92 12.18 -20.98
CA SER A 79 5.60 12.68 -20.56
C SER A 79 5.41 12.60 -19.04
N ALA A 80 5.83 11.51 -18.41
CA ALA A 80 5.74 11.33 -16.96
C ALA A 80 6.58 12.38 -16.21
N ILE A 81 7.79 12.68 -16.69
CA ILE A 81 8.65 13.73 -16.14
C ILE A 81 7.98 15.10 -16.32
N ALA A 82 7.45 15.41 -17.50
CA ALA A 82 6.79 16.68 -17.77
C ALA A 82 5.59 16.89 -16.84
N ILE A 83 4.73 15.88 -16.67
CA ILE A 83 3.59 15.93 -15.74
C ILE A 83 4.07 16.13 -14.30
N GLY A 84 5.11 15.39 -13.89
CA GLY A 84 5.71 15.54 -12.56
C GLY A 84 6.21 16.97 -12.30
N LEU A 85 6.91 17.57 -13.27
CA LEU A 85 7.39 18.94 -13.17
C LEU A 85 6.24 19.97 -13.12
N ILE A 86 5.19 19.78 -13.92
CA ILE A 86 4.01 20.63 -13.88
C ILE A 86 3.39 20.61 -12.48
N LEU A 87 3.22 19.42 -11.89
CA LEU A 87 2.69 19.30 -10.53
C LEU A 87 3.59 20.00 -9.50
N VAL A 88 4.91 19.80 -9.58
CA VAL A 88 5.87 20.47 -8.68
C VAL A 88 5.77 21.98 -8.81
N LEU A 89 5.73 22.53 -10.03
CA LEU A 89 5.67 23.98 -10.26
C LEU A 89 4.35 24.57 -9.76
N ILE A 90 3.22 23.90 -10.00
CA ILE A 90 1.92 24.35 -9.50
C ILE A 90 1.95 24.39 -7.96
N TYR A 91 2.43 23.32 -7.32
CA TYR A 91 2.53 23.29 -5.86
C TYR A 91 3.55 24.29 -5.33
N ALA A 92 4.67 24.56 -6.02
CA ALA A 92 5.64 25.55 -5.56
C ALA A 92 5.18 27.01 -5.73
N ALA A 93 4.36 27.28 -6.75
CA ALA A 93 3.90 28.64 -7.06
C ALA A 93 2.63 29.05 -6.28
N PHE A 94 1.76 28.09 -5.95
CA PHE A 94 0.44 28.36 -5.35
C PHE A 94 0.28 27.84 -3.91
N TRP A 95 1.34 27.28 -3.32
CA TRP A 95 1.40 26.93 -1.90
C TRP A 95 2.15 28.01 -1.13
#